data_AF-A0A9X4CHV6-F1
#
_entry.id   AF-A0A9X4CHV6-F1
#
_cell.length_a   1.000
_cell.length_b   1.000
_cell.length_c   1.000
_cell.angle_alpha   90.00
_cell.angle_beta   90.00
_cell.angle_gamma   90.00
#
_symmetry.space_group_name_H-M   'P 1'
#
loop_
_entity.id
_entity.type
_entity.pdbx_description
1 polymer ?
#
loop_
_entity_poly.entity_id
_entity_poly.type
_entity_poly.pdbx_seq_one_letter_code
_entity_poly.pdbx_strand_id
1 'polypeptide(L)'
;MSAGYSPQRHSVQAAPSPPAWRELAVTFCVAIATIGSAPVLHLANPALAIAVEVLIGIAIVVAVPTSAPAVAIFVLFFQNLFVSVLSPLVPLPSDLDFIKGYNFLVCSVMWLATFALYVLGRRGQSREINQIMRWGVFTLAVVSLYFAIGFVQDGQPAAVYLRNIVLPLFLFQLSLLTAATFEVRITPFLVALAVILMLCGYVELVLRDVWLAVTNGHTFWGFDELKATHSGVWEAQMRQTGNVPVTLKDRFSFDFLNTPLLEGFGLSKMLRINGPNMHPISFAYGIGFLALFLFSVGRPLLALAALPLLVFCSVKGALITVVFVAAGWIGTRLIGAVATLLLGFAGMIAFAILAIRLGLQIGDYHVIGLMGGLDGFVQRPYGRGLGIGGNLSESYFSIDWSAAQAAGTIDGAVESAIGVLLYQMGIAAFVPLAFYFAMALKAWRLYASSGYLTQGLAGFGVLVVVLNGLFQEEALFAPLALGLMLSLVGLVIGSHVRVQTVANEDAEPARLTGYQPVT
;
A
#
# COMPACT_ATOMS: atom_id res chain seq x y z
N MET A 1 -49.54 -52.29 -11.99
CA MET A 1 -49.59 -51.29 -10.90
C MET A 1 -48.31 -51.40 -10.09
N SER A 2 -47.37 -50.49 -10.34
CA SER A 2 -46.28 -50.12 -9.44
C SER A 2 -45.79 -48.76 -9.94
N ALA A 3 -46.23 -47.70 -9.26
CA ALA A 3 -45.87 -46.33 -9.58
C ALA A 3 -44.44 -46.08 -9.09
N GLY A 4 -43.52 -45.89 -10.02
CA GLY A 4 -42.15 -45.47 -9.73
C GLY A 4 -42.15 -44.02 -9.24
N TYR A 5 -41.95 -43.86 -7.94
CA TYR A 5 -41.71 -42.57 -7.29
C TYR A 5 -40.43 -41.96 -7.87
N SER A 6 -40.56 -40.95 -8.72
CA SER A 6 -39.45 -40.12 -9.18
C SER A 6 -39.20 -39.08 -8.09
N PRO A 7 -38.04 -39.05 -7.41
CA PRO A 7 -37.75 -37.96 -6.48
C PRO A 7 -37.62 -36.67 -7.29
N GLN A 8 -38.64 -35.81 -7.20
CA GLN A 8 -38.55 -34.42 -7.61
C GLN A 8 -37.37 -33.79 -6.88
N ARG A 9 -36.26 -33.57 -7.60
CA ARG A 9 -35.20 -32.69 -7.14
C ARG A 9 -35.81 -31.31 -7.02
N HIS A 10 -36.17 -30.90 -5.80
CA HIS A 10 -36.36 -29.50 -5.50
C HIS A 10 -35.03 -28.81 -5.77
N SER A 11 -34.95 -28.13 -6.93
CA SER A 11 -33.94 -27.12 -7.16
C SER A 11 -34.10 -26.09 -6.05
N VAL A 12 -33.21 -26.13 -5.06
CA VAL A 12 -33.06 -25.04 -4.10
C VAL A 12 -32.71 -23.81 -4.95
N GLN A 13 -33.72 -22.98 -5.24
CA GLN A 13 -33.50 -21.69 -5.85
C GLN A 13 -32.58 -20.94 -4.91
N ALA A 14 -31.35 -20.71 -5.35
CA ALA A 14 -30.40 -19.86 -4.64
C ALA A 14 -31.11 -18.54 -4.35
N ALA A 15 -31.21 -18.19 -3.07
CA ALA A 15 -31.82 -16.93 -2.66
C ALA A 15 -31.17 -15.79 -3.44
N PRO A 16 -31.95 -14.81 -3.94
CA PRO A 16 -31.39 -13.71 -4.72
C PRO A 16 -30.31 -13.00 -3.88
N SER A 17 -29.12 -12.84 -4.47
CA SER A 17 -28.03 -12.13 -3.81
C SER A 17 -28.51 -10.73 -3.41
N PRO A 18 -28.17 -10.25 -2.20
CA PRO A 18 -28.58 -8.93 -1.76
C PRO A 18 -28.12 -7.86 -2.77
N PRO A 19 -28.87 -6.75 -2.89
CA PRO A 19 -28.53 -5.70 -3.83
C PRO A 19 -27.19 -5.07 -3.44
N ALA A 20 -26.36 -4.77 -4.45
CA ALA A 20 -24.96 -4.33 -4.26
C ALA A 20 -24.80 -3.09 -3.37
N TRP A 21 -25.79 -2.18 -3.37
CA TRP A 21 -25.77 -0.97 -2.52
C TRP A 21 -25.85 -1.30 -1.03
N ARG A 22 -26.53 -2.39 -0.65
CA ARG A 22 -26.68 -2.80 0.75
C ARG A 22 -25.36 -3.35 1.28
N GLU A 23 -24.67 -4.18 0.49
CA GLU A 23 -23.33 -4.67 0.81
C GLU A 23 -22.36 -3.48 0.98
N LEU A 24 -22.39 -2.54 0.03
CA LEU A 24 -21.55 -1.34 0.07
C LEU A 24 -21.81 -0.48 1.30
N ALA A 25 -23.09 -0.22 1.63
CA ALA A 25 -23.46 0.54 2.82
C ALA A 25 -22.96 -0.14 4.11
N VAL A 26 -23.12 -1.45 4.23
CA VAL A 26 -22.62 -2.21 5.38
C VAL A 26 -21.09 -2.10 5.47
N THR A 27 -20.37 -2.31 4.38
CA THR A 27 -18.90 -2.20 4.37
C THR A 27 -18.42 -0.81 4.79
N PHE A 28 -19.03 0.26 4.28
CA PHE A 28 -18.68 1.63 4.68
C PHE A 28 -19.04 1.92 6.14
N CYS A 29 -20.22 1.51 6.61
CA CYS A 29 -20.61 1.68 8.01
C CYS A 29 -19.64 0.98 8.96
N VAL A 30 -19.25 -0.27 8.65
CA VAL A 30 -18.27 -1.02 9.44
C VAL A 30 -16.92 -0.31 9.39
N ALA A 31 -16.43 0.10 8.22
CA ALA A 31 -15.12 0.74 8.10
C ALA A 31 -15.06 2.10 8.82
N ILE A 32 -16.11 2.91 8.73
CA ILE A 32 -16.24 4.19 9.45
C ILE A 32 -16.29 3.95 10.96
N ALA A 33 -17.08 2.97 11.40
CA ALA A 33 -17.17 2.63 12.82
C ALA A 33 -15.80 2.22 13.38
N THR A 34 -15.07 1.37 12.66
CA THR A 34 -13.71 0.90 13.03
C THR A 34 -12.73 2.07 13.21
N ILE A 35 -12.63 2.98 12.25
CA ILE A 35 -11.67 4.11 12.40
C ILE A 35 -12.15 5.20 13.35
N GLY A 36 -13.46 5.31 13.56
CA GLY A 36 -14.06 6.27 14.48
C GLY A 36 -13.96 5.83 15.95
N SER A 37 -14.07 4.53 16.23
CA SER A 37 -14.03 4.01 17.60
C SER A 37 -12.66 4.16 18.24
N ALA A 38 -11.58 3.81 17.53
CA ALA A 38 -10.25 3.73 18.13
C ALA A 38 -9.79 5.06 18.77
N PRO A 39 -9.82 6.21 18.08
CA PRO A 39 -9.35 7.46 18.66
C PRO A 39 -10.24 7.95 19.81
N VAL A 40 -11.57 7.80 19.68
CA VAL A 40 -12.53 8.21 20.72
C VAL A 40 -12.33 7.41 21.99
N LEU A 41 -12.19 6.08 21.87
CA LEU A 41 -11.93 5.21 23.02
C LEU A 41 -10.55 5.45 23.60
N HIS A 42 -9.55 5.83 22.79
CA HIS A 42 -8.19 6.08 23.25
C HIS A 42 -8.16 7.26 24.23
N LEU A 43 -8.91 8.32 23.93
CA LEU A 43 -9.05 9.49 24.80
C LEU A 43 -9.63 9.12 26.18
N ALA A 44 -10.45 8.08 26.27
CA ALA A 44 -10.95 7.57 27.54
C ALA A 44 -9.94 6.63 28.22
N ASN A 45 -9.45 5.63 27.48
CA ASN A 45 -8.46 4.68 27.95
C ASN A 45 -7.79 3.95 26.75
N PRO A 46 -6.45 4.06 26.57
CA PRO A 46 -5.74 3.38 25.48
C PRO A 46 -5.93 1.86 25.46
N ALA A 47 -6.01 1.20 26.62
CA ALA A 47 -6.21 -0.24 26.71
C ALA A 47 -7.63 -0.66 26.26
N LEU A 48 -8.64 0.17 26.55
CA LEU A 48 -10.01 -0.05 26.07
C LEU A 48 -10.07 0.04 24.54
N ALA A 49 -9.43 1.06 23.97
CA ALA A 49 -9.34 1.21 22.50
C ALA A 49 -8.68 0.00 21.85
N ILE A 50 -7.55 -0.48 22.39
CA ILE A 50 -6.88 -1.70 21.90
C ILE A 50 -7.82 -2.91 21.97
N ALA A 51 -8.46 -3.14 23.11
CA ALA A 51 -9.35 -4.29 23.29
C ALA A 51 -10.53 -4.26 22.31
N VAL A 52 -11.16 -3.10 22.14
CA VAL A 52 -12.29 -2.95 21.22
C VAL A 52 -11.85 -3.10 19.76
N GLU A 53 -10.74 -2.51 19.35
CA GLU A 53 -10.22 -2.68 17.98
C GLU A 53 -9.84 -4.14 17.67
N VAL A 54 -9.30 -4.87 18.65
CA VAL A 54 -9.05 -6.31 18.52
C VAL A 54 -10.37 -7.07 18.30
N LEU A 55 -11.40 -6.79 19.10
CA LEU A 55 -12.70 -7.43 18.96
C LEU A 55 -13.36 -7.08 17.61
N ILE A 56 -13.28 -5.82 17.18
CA ILE A 56 -13.79 -5.35 15.88
C ILE A 56 -13.05 -6.06 14.74
N GLY A 57 -11.72 -6.13 14.76
CA GLY A 57 -10.93 -6.81 13.73
C GLY A 57 -11.29 -8.30 13.60
N ILE A 58 -11.46 -8.99 14.73
CA ILE A 58 -11.92 -10.39 14.74
C ILE A 58 -13.36 -10.50 14.20
N ALA A 59 -14.25 -9.62 14.66
CA ALA A 59 -15.66 -9.62 14.25
C ALA A 59 -15.82 -9.38 12.74
N ILE A 60 -15.02 -8.49 12.12
CA ILE A 60 -15.01 -8.28 10.67
C ILE A 60 -14.69 -9.58 9.94
N VAL A 61 -13.65 -10.29 10.37
CA VAL A 61 -13.19 -11.53 9.71
C VAL A 61 -14.17 -12.68 9.89
N VAL A 62 -14.86 -12.75 11.03
CA VAL A 62 -15.79 -13.84 11.35
C VAL A 62 -17.20 -13.58 10.81
N ALA A 63 -17.73 -12.37 10.97
CA ALA A 63 -19.12 -12.05 10.65
C ALA A 63 -19.30 -11.52 9.21
N VAL A 64 -18.32 -10.76 8.69
CA VAL A 64 -18.39 -10.14 7.35
C VAL A 64 -17.08 -10.33 6.56
N PRO A 65 -16.59 -11.57 6.40
CA PRO A 65 -15.25 -11.85 5.84
C PRO A 65 -15.01 -11.22 4.47
N THR A 66 -16.04 -11.15 3.62
CA THR A 66 -15.95 -10.56 2.27
C THR A 66 -15.65 -9.06 2.29
N SER A 67 -15.96 -8.37 3.40
CA SER A 67 -15.69 -6.94 3.59
C SER A 67 -14.28 -6.68 4.13
N ALA A 68 -13.57 -7.68 4.66
CA ALA A 68 -12.30 -7.45 5.36
C ALA A 68 -11.22 -6.73 4.50
N PRO A 69 -10.98 -7.11 3.22
CA PRO A 69 -10.03 -6.38 2.37
C PRO A 69 -10.45 -4.93 2.12
N ALA A 70 -11.76 -4.69 1.92
CA ALA A 70 -12.31 -3.36 1.69
C ALA A 70 -12.17 -2.46 2.92
N VAL A 71 -12.49 -2.98 4.11
CA VAL A 71 -12.31 -2.29 5.38
C VAL A 71 -10.83 -1.96 5.61
N ALA A 72 -9.92 -2.90 5.38
CA ALA A 72 -8.49 -2.65 5.49
C ALA A 72 -8.02 -1.49 4.59
N ILE A 73 -8.43 -1.49 3.32
CA ILE A 73 -8.12 -0.42 2.37
C ILE A 73 -8.67 0.93 2.86
N PHE A 74 -9.92 0.96 3.32
CA PHE A 74 -10.55 2.18 3.84
C PHE A 74 -9.79 2.76 5.04
N VAL A 75 -9.43 1.90 6.00
CA VAL A 75 -8.68 2.27 7.21
C VAL A 75 -7.37 2.97 6.84
N LEU A 76 -6.65 2.46 5.84
CA LEU A 76 -5.38 3.05 5.40
C LEU A 76 -5.52 4.44 4.76
N PHE A 77 -6.66 4.73 4.13
CA PHE A 77 -6.94 6.04 3.54
C PHE A 77 -7.44 7.07 4.56
N PHE A 78 -8.24 6.65 5.54
CA PHE A 78 -9.01 7.60 6.37
C PHE A 78 -8.62 7.65 7.84
N GLN A 79 -7.77 6.75 8.35
CA GLN A 79 -7.38 6.81 9.77
C GLN A 79 -6.87 8.20 10.17
N ASN A 80 -5.94 8.77 9.40
CA ASN A 80 -5.36 10.08 9.72
C ASN A 80 -6.37 11.22 9.60
N LEU A 81 -7.42 11.10 8.78
CA LEU A 81 -8.50 12.08 8.74
C LEU A 81 -9.23 12.12 10.08
N PHE A 82 -9.58 10.95 10.62
CA PHE A 82 -10.27 10.85 11.92
C PHE A 82 -9.38 11.31 13.07
N VAL A 83 -8.09 10.96 13.03
CA VAL A 83 -7.10 11.51 13.98
C VAL A 83 -7.00 13.02 13.87
N SER A 84 -6.97 13.57 12.65
CA SER A 84 -6.94 15.01 12.42
C SER A 84 -8.17 15.68 13.00
N VAL A 85 -9.38 15.18 12.71
CA VAL A 85 -10.64 15.72 13.24
C VAL A 85 -10.64 15.74 14.77
N LEU A 86 -10.10 14.71 15.42
CA LEU A 86 -10.06 14.59 16.88
C LEU A 86 -8.81 15.21 17.52
N SER A 87 -7.86 15.70 16.73
CA SER A 87 -6.60 16.25 17.22
C SER A 87 -6.72 17.37 18.27
N PRO A 88 -7.76 18.24 18.28
CA PRO A 88 -7.93 19.22 19.36
C PRO A 88 -8.20 18.61 20.74
N LEU A 89 -8.63 17.36 20.80
CA LEU A 89 -8.88 16.64 22.04
C LEU A 89 -7.66 15.85 22.52
N VAL A 90 -6.63 15.72 21.68
CA VAL A 90 -5.42 14.95 22.00
C VAL A 90 -4.43 15.86 22.74
N PRO A 91 -4.04 15.55 23.99
CA PRO A 91 -3.25 16.46 24.81
C PRO A 91 -1.75 16.42 24.48
N LEU A 92 -1.21 15.28 24.03
CA LEU A 92 0.22 15.07 23.85
C LEU A 92 0.56 14.61 22.42
N PRO A 93 1.71 15.06 21.85
CA PRO A 93 2.17 14.59 20.54
C PRO A 93 2.40 13.07 20.48
N SER A 94 2.80 12.45 21.60
CA SER A 94 3.02 11.00 21.70
C SER A 94 1.73 10.19 21.52
N ASP A 95 0.61 10.70 22.03
CA ASP A 95 -0.70 10.05 21.92
C ASP A 95 -1.17 10.07 20.47
N LEU A 96 -0.92 11.17 19.76
CA LEU A 96 -1.25 11.30 18.34
C LEU A 96 -0.49 10.28 17.48
N ASP A 97 0.80 10.04 17.75
CA ASP A 97 1.58 9.00 17.07
C ASP A 97 1.06 7.59 17.38
N PHE A 98 0.64 7.34 18.62
CA PHE A 98 0.04 6.08 19.02
C PHE A 98 -1.28 5.84 18.27
N ILE A 99 -2.17 6.84 18.25
CA ILE A 99 -3.48 6.75 17.61
C ILE A 99 -3.35 6.56 16.09
N LYS A 100 -2.35 7.19 15.45
CA LYS A 100 -2.01 6.93 14.04
C LYS A 100 -1.69 5.44 13.78
N GLY A 101 -1.20 4.72 14.79
CA GLY A 101 -0.86 3.31 14.73
C GLY A 101 -2.04 2.33 14.75
N TYR A 102 -3.26 2.78 15.05
CA TYR A 102 -4.43 1.89 15.09
C TYR A 102 -4.76 1.26 13.73
N ASN A 103 -4.44 1.92 12.62
CA ASN A 103 -4.63 1.34 11.28
C ASN A 103 -3.89 0.00 11.12
N PHE A 104 -2.66 -0.08 11.64
CA PHE A 104 -1.85 -1.27 11.62
C PHE A 104 -2.37 -2.32 12.58
N LEU A 105 -2.81 -1.92 13.78
CA LEU A 105 -3.40 -2.85 14.74
C LEU A 105 -4.60 -3.59 14.11
N VAL A 106 -5.56 -2.84 13.55
CA VAL A 106 -6.76 -3.41 12.94
C VAL A 106 -6.41 -4.33 11.77
N CYS A 107 -5.51 -3.89 10.87
CA CYS A 107 -5.05 -4.71 9.75
C CYS A 107 -4.36 -5.99 10.22
N SER A 108 -3.52 -5.90 11.26
CA SER A 108 -2.80 -7.04 11.83
C SER A 108 -3.74 -8.03 12.49
N VAL A 109 -4.75 -7.56 13.23
CA VAL A 109 -5.76 -8.42 13.86
C VAL A 109 -6.62 -9.12 12.80
N MET A 110 -7.07 -8.40 11.77
CA MET A 110 -7.80 -9.02 10.66
C MET A 110 -6.96 -10.08 9.95
N TRP A 111 -5.68 -9.79 9.71
CA TRP A 111 -4.75 -10.76 9.15
C TRP A 111 -4.56 -11.98 10.07
N LEU A 112 -4.27 -11.77 11.36
CA LEU A 112 -4.08 -12.84 12.35
C LEU A 112 -5.32 -13.73 12.47
N ALA A 113 -6.52 -13.15 12.56
CA ALA A 113 -7.76 -13.91 12.62
C ALA A 113 -7.97 -14.73 11.33
N THR A 114 -7.69 -14.15 10.16
CA THR A 114 -7.78 -14.85 8.88
C THR A 114 -6.75 -15.98 8.77
N PHE A 115 -5.52 -15.74 9.23
CA PHE A 115 -4.44 -16.70 9.25
C PHE A 115 -4.73 -17.86 10.23
N ALA A 116 -5.27 -17.57 11.41
CA ALA A 116 -5.71 -18.57 12.37
C ALA A 116 -6.80 -19.47 11.79
N LEU A 117 -7.82 -18.88 11.13
CA LEU A 117 -8.85 -19.65 10.44
C LEU A 117 -8.28 -20.50 9.30
N TYR A 118 -7.24 -20.02 8.61
CA TYR A 118 -6.51 -20.80 7.62
C TYR A 118 -5.79 -22.01 8.25
N VAL A 119 -5.02 -21.80 9.32
CA VAL A 119 -4.32 -22.89 10.03
C VAL A 119 -5.31 -23.93 10.58
N LEU A 120 -6.48 -23.49 11.03
CA LEU A 120 -7.57 -24.37 11.50
C LEU A 120 -8.33 -25.08 10.36
N GLY A 121 -7.91 -24.92 9.10
CA GLY A 121 -8.55 -25.56 7.94
C GLY A 121 -9.89 -24.94 7.54
N ARG A 122 -10.25 -23.76 8.05
CA ARG A 122 -11.52 -23.06 7.80
C ARG A 122 -11.45 -22.03 6.67
N ARG A 123 -10.36 -21.98 5.92
CA ARG A 123 -10.16 -21.13 4.72
C ARG A 123 -9.57 -21.96 3.59
N GLY A 124 -9.50 -21.39 2.37
CA GLY A 124 -8.98 -22.09 1.19
C GLY A 124 -7.63 -22.79 1.44
N GLN A 125 -7.59 -24.10 1.20
CA GLN A 125 -6.45 -25.00 1.48
C GLN A 125 -5.89 -25.65 0.20
N SER A 126 -6.01 -24.99 -0.96
CA SER A 126 -5.45 -25.54 -2.20
C SER A 126 -3.92 -25.64 -2.12
N ARG A 127 -3.33 -26.58 -2.88
CA ARG A 127 -1.87 -26.77 -2.93
C ARG A 127 -1.12 -25.47 -3.26
N GLU A 128 -1.69 -24.68 -4.17
CA GLU A 128 -1.12 -23.40 -4.61
C GLU A 128 -1.18 -22.34 -3.52
N ILE A 129 -2.32 -22.20 -2.82
CA ILE A 129 -2.45 -21.30 -1.67
C ILE A 129 -1.46 -21.70 -0.58
N ASN A 130 -1.32 -23.00 -0.31
CA ASN A 130 -0.39 -23.51 0.70
C ASN A 130 1.08 -23.26 0.35
N GLN A 131 1.43 -23.22 -0.93
CA GLN A 131 2.78 -22.82 -1.36
C GLN A 131 3.01 -21.32 -1.15
N ILE A 132 2.06 -20.49 -1.57
CA ILE A 132 2.13 -19.04 -1.40
C ILE A 132 2.19 -18.65 0.09
N MET A 133 1.33 -19.26 0.92
CA MET A 133 1.28 -19.00 2.36
C MET A 133 2.57 -19.42 3.06
N ARG A 134 3.16 -20.57 2.72
CA ARG A 134 4.46 -20.98 3.29
C ARG A 134 5.57 -19.99 2.96
N TRP A 135 5.63 -19.51 1.73
CA TRP A 135 6.63 -18.49 1.36
C TRP A 135 6.36 -17.15 2.04
N GLY A 136 5.10 -16.76 2.18
CA GLY A 136 4.69 -15.58 2.93
C GLY A 136 5.09 -15.67 4.41
N VAL A 137 4.85 -16.81 5.06
CA VAL A 137 5.25 -17.07 6.45
C VAL A 137 6.78 -17.07 6.59
N PHE A 138 7.50 -17.68 5.66
CA PHE A 138 8.96 -17.64 5.64
C PHE A 138 9.48 -16.19 5.53
N THR A 139 8.87 -15.38 4.65
CA THR A 139 9.22 -13.97 4.49
C THR A 139 8.97 -13.20 5.78
N LEU A 140 7.82 -13.39 6.43
CA LEU A 140 7.51 -12.77 7.73
C LEU A 140 8.51 -13.19 8.81
N ALA A 141 8.88 -14.48 8.88
CA ALA A 141 9.86 -14.97 9.85
C ALA A 141 11.24 -14.30 9.68
N VAL A 142 11.68 -14.11 8.43
CA VAL A 142 12.93 -13.40 8.12
C VAL A 142 12.84 -11.93 8.57
N VAL A 143 11.74 -11.24 8.25
CA VAL A 143 11.56 -9.84 8.70
C VAL A 143 11.50 -9.76 10.23
N SER A 144 10.81 -10.68 10.90
CA SER A 144 10.72 -10.74 12.37
C SER A 144 12.08 -11.00 13.03
N LEU A 145 12.97 -11.77 12.40
CA LEU A 145 14.34 -11.96 12.89
C LEU A 145 15.11 -10.64 12.89
N TYR A 146 15.08 -9.88 11.80
CA TYR A 146 15.74 -8.57 11.73
C TYR A 146 15.08 -7.51 12.59
N PHE A 147 13.76 -7.62 12.81
CA PHE A 147 13.07 -6.83 13.81
C PHE A 147 13.63 -7.11 15.21
N ALA A 148 13.78 -8.38 15.61
CA ALA A 148 14.33 -8.72 16.93
C ALA A 148 15.76 -8.17 17.12
N ILE A 149 16.61 -8.25 16.09
CA ILE A 149 17.97 -7.66 16.10
C ILE A 149 17.92 -6.13 16.25
N GLY A 150 17.01 -5.48 15.52
CA GLY A 150 16.82 -4.04 15.58
C GLY A 150 16.24 -3.55 16.91
N PHE A 151 15.25 -4.27 17.44
CA PHE A 151 14.52 -3.92 18.64
C PHE A 151 15.40 -3.91 19.90
N VAL A 152 16.42 -4.76 19.96
CA VAL A 152 17.42 -4.77 21.05
C VAL A 152 18.28 -3.50 21.04
N GLN A 153 18.45 -2.87 19.87
CA GLN A 153 19.26 -1.67 19.70
C GLN A 153 18.42 -0.40 19.86
N ASP A 154 17.32 -0.30 19.10
CA ASP A 154 16.35 0.78 19.21
C ASP A 154 14.94 0.28 18.85
N GLY A 155 14.08 0.19 19.87
CA GLY A 155 12.76 -0.41 19.77
C GLY A 155 11.77 0.39 18.93
N GLN A 156 11.85 1.74 18.95
CA GLN A 156 10.82 2.57 18.32
C GLN A 156 10.95 2.55 16.78
N PRO A 157 12.10 2.86 16.16
CA PRO A 157 12.24 2.81 14.71
C PRO A 157 12.06 1.38 14.20
N ALA A 158 12.58 0.38 14.92
CA ALA A 158 12.41 -1.03 14.57
C ALA A 158 10.92 -1.41 14.44
N ALA A 159 10.07 -0.95 15.36
CA ALA A 159 8.63 -1.20 15.31
C ALA A 159 7.96 -0.50 14.11
N VAL A 160 8.37 0.73 13.78
CA VAL A 160 7.81 1.45 12.62
C VAL A 160 8.21 0.79 11.30
N TYR A 161 9.47 0.37 11.14
CA TYR A 161 9.88 -0.38 9.94
C TYR A 161 9.24 -1.75 9.85
N LEU A 162 9.12 -2.48 10.97
CA LEU A 162 8.39 -3.74 11.00
C LEU A 162 6.99 -3.54 10.42
N ARG A 163 6.23 -2.57 10.97
CA ARG A 163 4.90 -2.20 10.48
C ARG A 163 4.90 -1.97 8.97
N ASN A 164 5.80 -1.14 8.48
CA ASN A 164 5.82 -0.73 7.08
C ASN A 164 6.19 -1.89 6.13
N ILE A 165 7.06 -2.80 6.56
CA ILE A 165 7.50 -3.95 5.74
C ILE A 165 6.45 -5.08 5.76
N VAL A 166 5.82 -5.37 6.91
CA VAL A 166 4.89 -6.51 7.03
C VAL A 166 3.47 -6.17 6.58
N LEU A 167 3.05 -4.90 6.65
CA LEU A 167 1.69 -4.51 6.30
C LEU A 167 1.30 -4.88 4.85
N PRO A 168 2.14 -4.64 3.82
CA PRO A 168 1.83 -5.11 2.47
C PRO A 168 1.66 -6.63 2.37
N LEU A 169 2.42 -7.41 3.15
CA LEU A 169 2.27 -8.87 3.24
C LEU A 169 0.96 -9.27 3.94
N PHE A 170 0.58 -8.57 5.00
CA PHE A 170 -0.69 -8.79 5.71
C PHE A 170 -1.88 -8.53 4.78
N LEU A 171 -1.87 -7.42 4.06
CA LEU A 171 -2.91 -7.07 3.09
C LEU A 171 -2.99 -8.08 1.95
N PHE A 172 -1.84 -8.53 1.43
CA PHE A 172 -1.78 -9.60 0.43
C PHE A 172 -2.44 -10.88 0.93
N GLN A 173 -2.00 -11.41 2.08
CA GLN A 173 -2.47 -12.69 2.60
C GLN A 173 -3.95 -12.63 3.04
N LEU A 174 -4.36 -11.52 3.65
CA LEU A 174 -5.76 -11.26 3.99
C LEU A 174 -6.64 -11.31 2.72
N SER A 175 -6.22 -10.59 1.68
CA SER A 175 -6.96 -10.52 0.41
C SER A 175 -6.97 -11.86 -0.32
N LEU A 176 -5.83 -12.55 -0.36
CA LEU A 176 -5.66 -13.87 -0.96
C LEU A 176 -6.58 -14.90 -0.34
N LEU A 177 -6.51 -15.08 0.98
CA LEU A 177 -7.29 -16.10 1.70
C LEU A 177 -8.79 -15.78 1.66
N THR A 178 -9.15 -14.49 1.71
CA THR A 178 -10.55 -14.07 1.57
C THR A 178 -11.09 -14.38 0.18
N ALA A 179 -10.40 -13.99 -0.89
CA ALA A 179 -10.85 -14.21 -2.27
C ALA A 179 -10.73 -15.68 -2.72
N ALA A 180 -9.84 -16.46 -2.12
CA ALA A 180 -9.75 -17.90 -2.33
C ALA A 180 -10.91 -18.67 -1.67
N THR A 181 -11.53 -18.09 -0.65
CA THR A 181 -12.61 -18.75 0.13
C THR A 181 -13.99 -18.23 -0.28
N PHE A 182 -14.11 -16.93 -0.55
CA PHE A 182 -15.39 -16.26 -0.76
C PHE A 182 -15.43 -15.50 -2.08
N GLU A 183 -16.65 -15.25 -2.56
CA GLU A 183 -16.86 -14.29 -3.63
C GLU A 183 -16.72 -12.86 -3.11
N VAL A 184 -15.68 -12.16 -3.55
CA VAL A 184 -15.42 -10.78 -3.12
C VAL A 184 -15.79 -9.83 -4.24
N ARG A 185 -16.87 -9.08 -4.05
CA ARG A 185 -17.33 -8.03 -4.98
C ARG A 185 -16.66 -6.70 -4.64
N ILE A 186 -15.35 -6.61 -4.88
CA ILE A 186 -14.55 -5.43 -4.50
C ILE A 186 -14.79 -4.20 -5.39
N THR A 187 -15.19 -4.41 -6.65
CA THR A 187 -15.26 -3.34 -7.67
C THR A 187 -16.20 -2.20 -7.30
N PRO A 188 -17.47 -2.42 -6.88
CA PRO A 188 -18.36 -1.33 -6.48
C PRO A 188 -17.79 -0.50 -5.34
N PHE A 189 -17.16 -1.16 -4.36
CA PHE A 189 -16.52 -0.50 -3.23
C PHE A 189 -15.36 0.39 -3.68
N LEU A 190 -14.42 -0.13 -4.49
CA LEU A 190 -13.27 0.66 -4.97
C LEU A 190 -13.69 1.83 -5.88
N VAL A 191 -14.74 1.66 -6.68
CA VAL A 191 -15.30 2.77 -7.48
C VAL A 191 -15.88 3.86 -6.59
N ALA A 192 -16.68 3.49 -5.58
CA ALA A 192 -17.25 4.45 -4.63
C ALA A 192 -16.15 5.14 -3.82
N LEU A 193 -15.17 4.37 -3.34
CA LEU A 193 -14.00 4.88 -2.63
C LEU A 193 -13.23 5.89 -3.49
N ALA A 194 -13.01 5.60 -4.77
CA ALA A 194 -12.35 6.53 -5.69
C ALA A 194 -13.11 7.84 -5.82
N VAL A 195 -14.45 7.80 -5.93
CA VAL A 195 -15.27 9.02 -5.96
C VAL A 195 -15.10 9.82 -4.67
N ILE A 196 -15.18 9.18 -3.50
CA ILE A 196 -15.01 9.86 -2.21
C ILE A 196 -13.62 10.50 -2.11
N LEU A 197 -12.56 9.78 -2.46
CA LEU A 197 -11.18 10.28 -2.39
C LEU A 197 -10.92 11.41 -3.39
N MET A 198 -11.49 11.33 -4.60
CA MET A 198 -11.43 12.43 -5.56
C MET A 198 -12.15 13.67 -5.01
N LEU A 199 -13.33 13.51 -4.41
CA LEU A 199 -14.04 14.63 -3.77
C LEU A 199 -13.19 15.26 -2.65
N CYS A 200 -12.59 14.45 -1.77
CA CYS A 200 -11.66 14.96 -0.75
C CYS A 200 -10.49 15.73 -1.37
N GLY A 201 -9.84 15.16 -2.39
CA GLY A 201 -8.70 15.79 -3.06
C GLY A 201 -9.07 17.10 -3.78
N TYR A 202 -10.22 17.16 -4.46
CA TYR A 202 -10.69 18.38 -5.11
C TYR A 202 -11.13 19.45 -4.11
N VAL A 203 -11.76 19.06 -3.01
CA VAL A 203 -12.10 19.99 -1.91
C VAL A 203 -10.82 20.54 -1.28
N GLU A 204 -9.82 19.71 -1.01
CA GLU A 204 -8.53 20.17 -0.49
C GLU A 204 -7.80 21.09 -1.48
N LEU A 205 -7.87 20.79 -2.78
CA LEU A 205 -7.23 21.58 -3.83
C LEU A 205 -7.87 22.97 -3.97
N VAL A 206 -9.20 23.04 -4.04
CA VAL A 206 -9.95 24.28 -4.34
C VAL A 206 -10.25 25.09 -3.07
N LEU A 207 -10.54 24.41 -1.96
CA LEU A 207 -11.01 25.02 -0.71
C LEU A 207 -10.07 24.68 0.45
N ARG A 208 -8.76 24.91 0.27
CA ARG A 208 -7.72 24.50 1.23
C ARG A 208 -7.97 24.96 2.66
N ASP A 209 -8.36 26.21 2.85
CA ASP A 209 -8.60 26.76 4.20
C ASP A 209 -9.82 26.13 4.87
N VAL A 210 -10.88 25.88 4.09
CA VAL A 210 -12.07 25.17 4.57
C VAL A 210 -11.71 23.72 4.92
N TRP A 211 -10.93 23.06 4.07
CA TRP A 211 -10.44 21.71 4.34
C TRP A 211 -9.67 21.65 5.67
N LEU A 212 -8.66 22.51 5.84
CA LEU A 212 -7.86 22.56 7.07
C LEU A 212 -8.70 22.92 8.30
N ALA A 213 -9.71 23.79 8.18
CA ALA A 213 -10.61 24.13 9.26
C ALA A 213 -11.52 22.95 9.64
N VAL A 214 -12.17 22.30 8.67
CA VAL A 214 -13.12 21.21 8.92
C VAL A 214 -12.42 19.95 9.43
N THR A 215 -11.20 19.68 8.96
CA THR A 215 -10.45 18.50 9.42
C THR A 215 -9.60 18.77 10.65
N ASN A 216 -9.65 19.97 11.25
CA ASN A 216 -8.70 20.41 12.29
C ASN A 216 -7.22 20.19 11.88
N GLY A 217 -6.93 20.38 10.59
CA GLY A 217 -5.60 20.16 10.02
C GLY A 217 -4.54 21.06 10.64
N HIS A 218 -4.87 22.29 11.01
CA HIS A 218 -3.92 23.18 11.69
C HIS A 218 -3.41 22.60 13.01
N THR A 219 -4.30 22.01 13.82
CA THR A 219 -3.93 21.36 15.07
C THR A 219 -3.11 20.09 14.82
N PHE A 220 -3.56 19.25 13.88
CA PHE A 220 -2.86 18.02 13.52
C PHE A 220 -1.41 18.28 13.08
N TRP A 221 -1.21 19.23 12.17
CA TRP A 221 0.12 19.58 11.66
C TRP A 221 0.94 20.43 12.63
N GLY A 222 0.29 21.11 13.58
CA GLY A 222 0.96 21.84 14.67
C GLY A 222 1.76 20.92 15.59
N PHE A 223 1.34 19.67 15.80
CA PHE A 223 2.14 18.68 16.55
C PHE A 223 3.47 18.37 15.85
N ASP A 224 3.48 18.27 14.52
CA ASP A 224 4.70 18.07 13.75
C ASP A 224 5.59 19.32 13.74
N GLU A 225 4.99 20.52 13.82
CA GLU A 225 5.71 21.79 13.97
C GLU A 225 6.45 21.88 15.31
N LEU A 226 5.78 21.48 16.41
CA LEU A 226 6.42 21.43 17.73
C LEU A 226 7.66 20.54 17.68
N LYS A 227 7.54 19.32 17.13
CA LYS A 227 8.69 18.40 16.98
C LYS A 227 9.83 19.01 16.16
N ALA A 228 9.53 19.58 14.99
CA ALA A 228 10.53 20.19 14.11
C ALA A 228 11.21 21.42 14.74
N THR A 229 10.48 22.16 15.57
CA THR A 229 11.03 23.29 16.33
C THR A 229 11.97 22.80 17.44
N HIS A 230 11.58 21.75 18.17
CA HIS A 230 12.40 21.16 19.22
C HIS A 230 13.69 20.51 18.69
N SER A 231 13.70 20.02 17.44
CA SER A 231 14.90 19.44 16.82
C SER A 231 15.85 20.47 16.22
N GLY A 232 15.51 21.77 16.23
CA GLY A 232 16.37 22.84 15.68
C GLY A 232 16.42 22.88 14.14
N VAL A 233 15.60 22.09 13.45
CA VAL A 233 15.62 21.98 11.98
C VAL A 233 15.33 23.31 11.30
N TRP A 234 14.39 24.09 11.83
CA TRP A 234 14.06 25.41 11.27
C TRP A 234 15.18 26.43 11.46
N GLU A 235 15.93 26.35 12.56
CA GLU A 235 17.10 27.20 12.78
C GLU A 235 18.21 26.86 11.79
N ALA A 236 18.47 25.56 11.57
CA ALA A 236 19.44 25.11 10.57
C ALA A 236 19.05 25.57 9.16
N GLN A 237 17.78 25.42 8.77
CA GLN A 237 17.27 25.87 7.47
C GLN A 237 17.36 27.39 7.31
N MET A 238 17.05 28.17 8.36
CA MET A 238 17.22 29.62 8.36
C MET A 238 18.67 30.00 8.09
N ARG A 239 19.62 29.36 8.77
CA ARG A 239 21.06 29.63 8.61
C ARG A 239 21.56 29.28 7.21
N GLN A 240 21.02 28.24 6.59
CA GLN A 240 21.44 27.78 5.25
C GLN A 240 20.82 28.59 4.11
N THR A 241 19.52 28.90 4.21
CA THR A 241 18.74 29.44 3.08
C THR A 241 18.26 30.88 3.28
N GLY A 242 18.39 31.42 4.50
CA GLY A 242 17.81 32.70 4.88
C GLY A 242 16.28 32.70 4.98
N ASN A 243 15.62 31.56 4.75
CA ASN A 243 14.17 31.42 4.71
C ASN A 243 13.68 30.39 5.73
N VAL A 244 12.53 30.66 6.35
CA VAL A 244 11.81 29.72 7.24
C VAL A 244 10.35 29.71 6.83
N PRO A 245 9.69 28.53 6.73
CA PRO A 245 8.25 28.47 6.50
C PRO A 245 7.51 29.17 7.64
N VAL A 246 6.71 30.19 7.33
CA VAL A 246 5.97 30.96 8.34
C VAL A 246 4.55 30.44 8.51
N THR A 247 4.00 29.83 7.45
CA THR A 247 2.67 29.25 7.45
C THR A 247 2.69 27.77 7.05
N LEU A 248 1.63 27.05 7.42
CA LEU A 248 1.45 25.66 6.99
C LEU A 248 1.37 25.52 5.45
N LYS A 249 0.88 26.54 4.75
CA LYS A 249 0.85 26.58 3.29
C LYS A 249 2.24 26.67 2.69
N ASP A 250 3.16 27.39 3.34
CA ASP A 250 4.56 27.44 2.92
C ASP A 250 5.22 26.06 3.05
N ARG A 251 4.90 25.32 4.13
CA ARG A 251 5.37 23.94 4.33
C ARG A 251 4.82 22.94 3.31
N PHE A 252 3.65 23.20 2.75
CA PHE A 252 3.05 22.37 1.71
C PHE A 252 3.46 22.79 0.29
N SER A 253 4.22 23.87 0.15
CA SER A 253 4.67 24.39 -1.13
C SER A 253 6.00 23.77 -1.51
N PHE A 254 6.04 23.10 -2.67
CA PHE A 254 7.24 22.44 -3.19
C PHE A 254 7.44 22.81 -4.66
N ASP A 255 8.68 22.74 -5.13
CA ASP A 255 8.97 22.75 -6.56
C ASP A 255 8.21 21.62 -7.25
N PHE A 256 7.72 21.88 -8.47
CA PHE A 256 6.99 20.86 -9.21
C PHE A 256 7.86 19.62 -9.43
N LEU A 257 7.34 18.48 -9.00
CA LEU A 257 8.03 17.20 -8.89
C LEU A 257 9.30 17.22 -8.04
N ASN A 258 9.63 18.26 -7.29
CA ASN A 258 10.92 18.38 -6.59
C ASN A 258 12.11 18.15 -7.54
N THR A 259 12.16 18.91 -8.64
CA THR A 259 13.29 18.87 -9.57
C THR A 259 13.69 20.28 -10.03
N PRO A 260 15.00 20.60 -9.98
CA PRO A 260 15.49 21.89 -10.46
C PRO A 260 15.34 22.03 -11.98
N LEU A 261 15.16 20.91 -12.70
CA LEU A 261 15.01 20.88 -14.15
C LEU A 261 13.79 21.66 -14.67
N LEU A 262 12.82 21.96 -13.80
CA LEU A 262 11.57 22.63 -14.16
C LEU A 262 11.45 24.06 -13.60
N GLU A 263 12.46 24.55 -12.88
CA GLU A 263 12.45 25.89 -12.26
C GLU A 263 12.28 27.01 -13.31
N GLY A 264 12.90 26.86 -14.48
CA GLY A 264 12.82 27.84 -15.58
C GLY A 264 11.44 28.00 -16.22
N PHE A 265 10.46 27.14 -15.90
CA PHE A 265 9.10 27.19 -16.47
C PHE A 265 8.09 27.96 -15.60
N GLY A 266 8.51 28.58 -14.48
CA GLY A 266 7.60 29.29 -13.58
C GLY A 266 6.65 28.36 -12.79
N LEU A 267 6.91 27.05 -12.81
CA LEU A 267 6.22 26.02 -12.02
C LEU A 267 6.89 25.80 -10.65
N SER A 268 7.63 26.79 -10.16
CA SER A 268 8.56 26.65 -9.04
C SER A 268 7.88 26.45 -7.69
N LYS A 269 6.60 26.79 -7.50
CA LYS A 269 5.92 26.46 -6.23
C LYS A 269 4.49 25.99 -6.46
N MET A 270 4.24 24.73 -6.16
CA MET A 270 2.90 24.16 -6.09
C MET A 270 2.56 23.73 -4.68
N LEU A 271 1.32 24.02 -4.29
CA LEU A 271 0.77 23.54 -3.03
C LEU A 271 0.34 22.07 -3.17
N ARG A 272 1.07 21.16 -2.51
CA ARG A 272 0.78 19.72 -2.58
C ARG A 272 -0.56 19.38 -1.91
N ILE A 273 -1.26 18.41 -2.49
CA ILE A 273 -2.46 17.80 -1.91
C ILE A 273 -2.02 16.65 -1.00
N ASN A 274 -2.53 16.62 0.24
CA ASN A 274 -2.16 15.59 1.23
C ASN A 274 -3.17 14.44 1.29
N GLY A 275 -4.41 14.68 0.85
CA GLY A 275 -5.52 13.76 0.94
C GLY A 275 -6.02 13.53 2.37
N PRO A 276 -7.05 12.70 2.54
CA PRO A 276 -7.57 12.35 3.88
C PRO A 276 -6.57 11.52 4.71
N ASN A 277 -5.58 10.89 4.08
CA ASN A 277 -4.51 10.19 4.78
C ASN A 277 -3.41 11.14 5.27
N MET A 278 -3.52 12.46 5.03
CA MET A 278 -2.59 13.49 5.47
C MET A 278 -1.14 13.19 5.07
N HIS A 279 -0.92 12.62 3.89
CA HIS A 279 0.40 12.23 3.40
C HIS A 279 0.45 12.26 1.87
N PRO A 280 1.11 13.26 1.26
CA PRO A 280 0.96 13.56 -0.18
C PRO A 280 1.48 12.43 -1.07
N ILE A 281 2.62 11.82 -0.71
CA ILE A 281 3.20 10.70 -1.44
C ILE A 281 2.29 9.47 -1.41
N SER A 282 1.90 9.02 -0.21
CA SER A 282 0.99 7.89 -0.03
C SER A 282 -0.36 8.14 -0.74
N PHE A 283 -0.88 9.37 -0.67
CA PHE A 283 -2.12 9.74 -1.38
C PHE A 283 -1.96 9.67 -2.90
N ALA A 284 -0.85 10.16 -3.44
CA ALA A 284 -0.56 10.09 -4.87
C ALA A 284 -0.53 8.66 -5.40
N TYR A 285 0.13 7.74 -4.68
CA TYR A 285 0.10 6.32 -5.04
C TYR A 285 -1.30 5.73 -4.97
N GLY A 286 -2.09 6.10 -3.94
CA GLY A 286 -3.49 5.69 -3.83
C GLY A 286 -4.37 6.18 -4.98
N ILE A 287 -4.26 7.46 -5.35
CA ILE A 287 -4.98 8.04 -6.49
C ILE A 287 -4.50 7.44 -7.82
N GLY A 288 -3.19 7.22 -8.00
CA GLY A 288 -2.63 6.56 -9.17
C GLY A 288 -3.13 5.13 -9.32
N PHE A 289 -3.15 4.36 -8.21
CA PHE A 289 -3.76 3.03 -8.17
C PHE A 289 -5.24 3.06 -8.57
N LEU A 290 -6.02 3.98 -8.01
CA LEU A 290 -7.46 4.08 -8.31
C LEU A 290 -7.73 4.55 -9.74
N ALA A 291 -6.93 5.46 -10.29
CA ALA A 291 -7.02 5.87 -11.69
C ALA A 291 -6.80 4.67 -12.62
N LEU A 292 -5.73 3.90 -12.40
CA LEU A 292 -5.47 2.67 -13.14
C LEU A 292 -6.59 1.65 -12.93
N PHE A 293 -7.05 1.45 -11.70
CA PHE A 293 -8.13 0.52 -11.40
C PHE A 293 -9.40 0.91 -12.17
N LEU A 294 -9.79 2.19 -12.16
CA LEU A 294 -10.96 2.72 -12.88
C LEU A 294 -10.84 2.52 -14.39
N PHE A 295 -9.67 2.74 -14.99
CA PHE A 295 -9.43 2.37 -16.38
C PHE A 295 -9.63 0.87 -16.61
N SER A 296 -9.09 0.04 -15.72
CA SER A 296 -9.11 -1.42 -15.85
C SER A 296 -10.52 -2.04 -15.75
N VAL A 297 -11.45 -1.36 -15.08
CA VAL A 297 -12.85 -1.78 -14.92
C VAL A 297 -13.83 -1.02 -15.83
N GLY A 298 -13.32 -0.29 -16.84
CA GLY A 298 -14.15 0.35 -17.85
C GLY A 298 -14.83 1.66 -17.40
N ARG A 299 -14.20 2.42 -16.49
CA ARG A 299 -14.67 3.74 -16.00
C ARG A 299 -13.69 4.86 -16.37
N PRO A 300 -13.38 5.09 -17.66
CA PRO A 300 -12.31 5.99 -18.07
C PRO A 300 -12.55 7.45 -17.70
N LEU A 301 -13.80 7.92 -17.70
CA LEU A 301 -14.10 9.32 -17.33
C LEU A 301 -13.75 9.62 -15.87
N LEU A 302 -14.06 8.69 -14.96
CA LEU A 302 -13.66 8.80 -13.55
C LEU A 302 -12.14 8.69 -13.41
N ALA A 303 -11.50 7.82 -14.20
CA ALA A 303 -10.05 7.70 -14.19
C ALA A 303 -9.34 8.98 -14.64
N LEU A 304 -9.85 9.62 -15.71
CA LEU A 304 -9.35 10.91 -16.21
C LEU A 304 -9.54 12.01 -15.16
N ALA A 305 -10.65 12.00 -14.43
CA ALA A 305 -10.89 12.94 -13.34
C ALA A 305 -9.91 12.77 -12.15
N ALA A 306 -9.26 11.62 -12.00
CA ALA A 306 -8.25 11.40 -10.97
C ALA A 306 -6.86 11.95 -11.35
N LEU A 307 -6.56 12.11 -12.65
CA LEU A 307 -5.24 12.52 -13.13
C LEU A 307 -4.81 13.94 -12.71
N PRO A 308 -5.68 14.97 -12.71
CA PRO A 308 -5.30 16.29 -12.21
C PRO A 308 -4.85 16.24 -10.75
N LEU A 309 -5.57 15.50 -9.89
CA LEU A 309 -5.18 15.34 -8.48
C LEU A 309 -3.80 14.70 -8.35
N LEU A 310 -3.49 13.69 -9.18
CA LEU A 310 -2.18 13.06 -9.20
C LEU A 310 -1.05 14.05 -9.54
N VAL A 311 -1.29 14.94 -10.51
CA VAL A 311 -0.33 16.01 -10.88
C VAL A 311 -0.14 16.99 -9.71
N PHE A 312 -1.22 17.43 -9.08
CA PHE A 312 -1.15 18.35 -7.93
C PHE A 312 -0.59 17.72 -6.64
N CYS A 313 -0.58 16.38 -6.53
CA CYS A 313 0.20 15.72 -5.47
C CYS A 313 1.72 15.92 -5.68
N SER A 314 2.17 16.12 -6.93
CA SER A 314 3.57 16.42 -7.28
C SER A 314 4.56 15.30 -6.89
N VAL A 315 4.21 14.04 -7.19
CA VAL A 315 4.98 12.83 -6.80
C VAL A 315 5.42 12.05 -8.05
N LYS A 316 6.73 12.04 -8.33
CA LYS A 316 7.33 11.39 -9.52
C LYS A 316 6.96 9.90 -9.61
N GLY A 317 7.15 9.14 -8.53
CA GLY A 317 6.96 7.68 -8.53
C GLY A 317 5.54 7.25 -8.86
N ALA A 318 4.52 7.94 -8.34
CA ALA A 318 3.13 7.63 -8.63
C ALA A 318 2.78 7.89 -10.11
N LEU A 319 3.28 9.00 -10.69
CA LEU A 319 3.12 9.29 -12.12
C LEU A 319 3.83 8.26 -13.01
N ILE A 320 5.07 7.89 -12.66
CA ILE A 320 5.83 6.84 -13.35
C ILE A 320 5.05 5.52 -13.34
N THR A 321 4.44 5.17 -12.20
CA THR A 321 3.59 3.98 -12.09
C THR A 321 2.45 3.99 -13.08
N VAL A 322 1.72 5.12 -13.19
CA VAL A 322 0.60 5.27 -14.14
C VAL A 322 1.10 5.14 -15.58
N VAL A 323 2.18 5.82 -15.93
CA VAL A 323 2.74 5.81 -17.29
C VAL A 323 3.20 4.41 -17.69
N PHE A 324 3.99 3.74 -16.85
CA PHE A 324 4.50 2.40 -17.16
C PHE A 324 3.37 1.37 -17.23
N VAL A 325 2.38 1.41 -16.34
CA VAL A 325 1.24 0.47 -16.41
C VAL A 325 0.40 0.71 -17.66
N ALA A 326 0.12 1.96 -18.00
CA ALA A 326 -0.58 2.29 -19.25
C ALA A 326 0.21 1.82 -20.48
N ALA A 327 1.52 2.06 -20.51
CA ALA A 327 2.40 1.57 -21.57
C ALA A 327 2.43 0.04 -21.61
N GLY A 328 2.40 -0.64 -20.46
CA GLY A 328 2.33 -2.10 -20.36
C GLY A 328 1.02 -2.66 -20.92
N TRP A 329 -0.12 -2.01 -20.70
CA TRP A 329 -1.38 -2.41 -21.32
C TRP A 329 -1.38 -2.21 -22.83
N ILE A 330 -0.89 -1.05 -23.29
CA ILE A 330 -0.79 -0.73 -24.72
C ILE A 330 0.16 -1.72 -25.40
N GLY A 331 1.37 -1.90 -24.86
CA GLY A 331 2.36 -2.84 -25.35
C GLY A 331 1.78 -4.25 -25.42
N THR A 332 1.07 -4.71 -24.39
CA THR A 332 0.52 -6.07 -24.37
C THR A 332 -0.45 -6.30 -25.52
N ARG A 333 -1.22 -5.27 -25.91
CA ARG A 333 -2.11 -5.33 -27.08
C ARG A 333 -1.36 -5.28 -28.41
N LEU A 334 -0.26 -4.55 -28.50
CA LEU A 334 0.46 -4.32 -29.76
C LEU A 334 1.46 -5.45 -30.09
N ILE A 335 2.20 -5.92 -29.10
CA ILE A 335 3.34 -6.84 -29.30
C ILE A 335 3.24 -8.12 -28.44
N GLY A 336 2.15 -8.29 -27.69
CA GLY A 336 1.91 -9.44 -26.83
C GLY A 336 2.51 -9.32 -25.43
N ALA A 337 1.96 -10.10 -24.49
CA ALA A 337 2.27 -9.99 -23.07
C ALA A 337 3.72 -10.37 -22.71
N VAL A 338 4.31 -11.36 -23.40
CA VAL A 338 5.69 -11.80 -23.10
C VAL A 338 6.70 -10.76 -23.56
N ALA A 339 6.60 -10.29 -24.81
CA ALA A 339 7.49 -9.25 -25.34
C ALA A 339 7.36 -7.95 -24.54
N THR A 340 6.13 -7.57 -24.17
CA THR A 340 5.88 -6.39 -23.34
C THR A 340 6.53 -6.50 -21.97
N LEU A 341 6.48 -7.67 -21.33
CA LEU A 341 7.15 -7.86 -20.03
C LEU A 341 8.67 -7.70 -20.16
N LEU A 342 9.28 -8.31 -21.18
CA LEU A 342 10.72 -8.23 -21.41
C LEU A 342 11.18 -6.80 -21.73
N LEU A 343 10.49 -6.12 -22.66
CA LEU A 343 10.77 -4.73 -22.98
C LEU A 343 10.46 -3.80 -21.81
N GLY A 344 9.42 -4.10 -21.03
CA GLY A 344 9.09 -3.40 -19.80
C GLY A 344 10.22 -3.50 -18.77
N PHE A 345 10.78 -4.70 -18.56
CA PHE A 345 11.97 -4.88 -17.71
C PHE A 345 13.17 -4.11 -18.24
N ALA A 346 13.47 -4.21 -19.54
CA ALA A 346 14.57 -3.48 -20.15
C ALA A 346 14.39 -1.95 -19.99
N GLY A 347 13.17 -1.45 -20.19
CA GLY A 347 12.82 -0.05 -20.01
C GLY A 347 12.93 0.42 -18.55
N MET A 348 12.49 -0.40 -17.60
CA MET A 348 12.63 -0.13 -16.16
C MET A 348 14.10 -0.10 -15.72
N ILE A 349 14.94 -1.02 -16.23
CA ILE A 349 16.39 -1.04 -15.98
C ILE A 349 17.05 0.19 -16.59
N ALA A 350 16.73 0.53 -17.84
CA ALA A 350 17.26 1.71 -18.51
C ALA A 350 16.87 3.00 -17.77
N PHE A 351 15.61 3.09 -17.32
CA PHE A 351 15.13 4.19 -16.48
C PHE A 351 15.93 4.29 -15.18
N ALA A 352 16.12 3.18 -14.46
CA ALA A 352 16.88 3.20 -13.22
C ALA A 352 18.34 3.65 -13.43
N ILE A 353 19.01 3.14 -14.47
CA ILE A 353 20.38 3.55 -14.81
C ILE A 353 20.44 5.05 -15.12
N LEU A 354 19.49 5.55 -15.91
CA LEU A 354 19.44 6.97 -16.28
C LEU A 354 19.16 7.85 -15.05
N ALA A 355 18.20 7.46 -14.21
CA ALA A 355 17.85 8.16 -12.98
C ALA A 355 19.02 8.21 -11.99
N ILE A 356 19.77 7.11 -11.82
CA ILE A 356 20.98 7.09 -10.99
C ILE A 356 22.04 8.03 -11.57
N ARG A 357 22.32 7.96 -12.88
CA ARG A 357 23.34 8.81 -13.51
C ARG A 357 23.02 10.29 -13.41
N LEU A 358 21.80 10.67 -13.78
CA LEU A 358 21.36 12.07 -13.71
C LEU A 358 21.28 12.55 -12.26
N GLY A 359 20.76 11.70 -11.36
CA GLY A 359 20.65 12.02 -9.93
C GLY A 359 22.02 12.28 -9.28
N LEU A 360 23.04 11.48 -9.60
CA LEU A 360 24.41 11.73 -9.13
C LEU A 360 24.99 13.03 -9.69
N GLN A 361 24.66 13.40 -10.93
CA GLN A 361 25.13 14.65 -11.54
C GLN A 361 24.50 15.90 -10.93
N ILE A 362 23.22 15.83 -10.53
CA ILE A 362 22.48 16.96 -9.97
C ILE A 362 22.43 16.96 -8.43
N GLY A 363 23.08 16.00 -7.78
CA GLY A 363 23.05 15.86 -6.32
C GLY A 363 21.67 15.49 -5.75
N ASP A 364 20.90 14.67 -6.46
CA ASP A 364 19.58 14.21 -6.02
C ASP A 364 19.70 13.36 -4.75
N TYR A 365 19.04 13.80 -3.69
CA TYR A 365 19.14 13.21 -2.35
C TYR A 365 18.60 11.78 -2.28
N HIS A 366 17.63 11.41 -3.13
CA HIS A 366 17.13 10.02 -3.18
C HIS A 366 18.19 9.07 -3.75
N VAL A 367 18.93 9.52 -4.78
CA VAL A 367 20.00 8.71 -5.40
C VAL A 367 21.22 8.62 -4.47
N ILE A 368 21.57 9.70 -3.79
CA ILE A 368 22.64 9.68 -2.78
C ILE A 368 22.28 8.73 -1.63
N GLY A 369 21.03 8.76 -1.17
CA GLY A 369 20.52 7.85 -0.16
C GLY A 369 20.54 6.37 -0.59
N LEU A 370 20.28 6.08 -1.88
CA LEU A 370 20.48 4.74 -2.46
C LEU A 370 21.96 4.33 -2.42
N MET A 371 22.90 5.23 -2.80
CA MET A 371 24.33 4.93 -2.76
C MET A 371 24.81 4.64 -1.33
N GLY A 372 24.36 5.41 -0.34
CA GLY A 372 24.66 5.14 1.08
C GLY A 372 24.15 3.77 1.56
N GLY A 373 22.95 3.36 1.12
CA GLY A 373 22.44 2.02 1.38
C GLY A 373 23.25 0.90 0.72
N LEU A 374 23.70 1.10 -0.52
CA LEU A 374 24.55 0.15 -1.24
C LEU A 374 25.93 0.03 -0.61
N ASP A 375 26.56 1.15 -0.27
CA ASP A 375 27.86 1.18 0.39
C ASP A 375 27.77 0.51 1.77
N GLY A 376 26.75 0.87 2.56
CA GLY A 376 26.51 0.22 3.84
C GLY A 376 26.19 -1.27 3.74
N PHE A 377 25.60 -1.74 2.63
CA PHE A 377 25.44 -3.17 2.35
C PHE A 377 26.78 -3.85 2.07
N VAL A 378 27.65 -3.24 1.26
CA VAL A 378 29.01 -3.76 0.99
C VAL A 378 29.83 -3.85 2.27
N GLN A 379 29.75 -2.83 3.12
CA GLN A 379 30.44 -2.82 4.41
C GLN A 379 29.93 -3.89 5.39
N ARG A 380 28.62 -4.19 5.38
CA ARG A 380 28.01 -5.20 6.27
C ARG A 380 26.90 -5.99 5.56
N PRO A 381 27.27 -7.05 4.80
CA PRO A 381 26.33 -7.77 3.92
C PRO A 381 25.22 -8.54 4.64
N TYR A 382 25.37 -8.81 5.94
CA TYR A 382 24.37 -9.49 6.75
C TYR A 382 23.39 -8.51 7.42
N GLY A 383 23.48 -7.21 7.12
CA GLY A 383 22.59 -6.21 7.69
C GLY A 383 22.90 -5.84 9.15
N ARG A 384 22.09 -4.94 9.68
CA ARG A 384 22.27 -4.31 11.01
C ARG A 384 21.09 -4.56 11.95
N GLY A 385 19.90 -4.85 11.42
CA GLY A 385 18.64 -4.88 12.14
C GLY A 385 17.68 -3.79 11.61
N LEU A 386 16.36 -4.02 11.76
CA LEU A 386 15.36 -3.01 11.38
C LEU A 386 15.46 -1.77 12.29
N GLY A 387 15.20 -0.59 11.75
CA GLY A 387 15.27 0.66 12.53
C GLY A 387 16.63 1.34 12.52
N ILE A 388 17.68 0.67 12.05
CA ILE A 388 19.02 1.24 11.98
C ILE A 388 19.20 1.87 10.60
N GLY A 389 19.16 3.20 10.55
CA GLY A 389 19.10 4.00 9.33
C GLY A 389 17.68 4.18 8.77
N GLY A 390 17.61 4.82 7.61
CA GLY A 390 16.41 5.24 6.90
C GLY A 390 15.78 6.51 7.47
N ASN A 391 14.74 7.03 6.82
CA ASN A 391 14.14 8.34 7.12
C ASN A 391 13.57 8.44 8.54
N LEU A 392 13.33 7.31 9.18
CA LEU A 392 12.69 7.21 10.49
C LEU A 392 13.68 7.05 11.65
N SER A 393 14.99 7.08 11.37
CA SER A 393 16.03 7.07 12.40
C SER A 393 16.33 8.48 12.93
N GLU A 394 16.73 8.61 14.20
CA GLU A 394 17.04 9.90 14.83
C GLU A 394 18.15 10.67 14.10
N SER A 395 19.06 9.97 13.42
CA SER A 395 20.18 10.57 12.68
C SER A 395 19.78 11.24 11.36
N TYR A 396 18.54 11.08 10.88
CA TYR A 396 18.10 11.69 9.61
C TYR A 396 18.20 13.22 9.63
N PHE A 397 17.80 13.86 10.74
CA PHE A 397 17.79 15.33 10.85
C PHE A 397 19.18 15.94 11.06
N SER A 398 20.20 15.12 11.31
CA SER A 398 21.59 15.56 11.49
C SER A 398 22.47 15.39 10.24
N ILE A 399 21.89 15.00 9.10
CA ILE A 399 22.64 14.79 7.86
C ILE A 399 23.09 16.12 7.26
N ASP A 400 24.40 16.28 7.04
CA ASP A 400 24.95 17.36 6.21
C ASP A 400 24.83 16.99 4.72
N TRP A 401 23.73 17.46 4.11
CA TRP A 401 23.44 17.21 2.70
C TRP A 401 24.45 17.83 1.73
N SER A 402 25.13 18.91 2.13
CA SER A 402 26.15 19.53 1.26
C SER A 402 27.41 18.66 1.20
N ALA A 403 27.84 18.14 2.35
CA ALA A 403 28.94 17.18 2.41
C ALA A 403 28.59 15.86 1.70
N ALA A 404 27.36 15.37 1.89
CA ALA A 404 26.81 14.20 1.21
C ALA A 404 26.83 14.30 -0.32
N GLN A 405 26.39 15.45 -0.85
CA GLN A 405 26.38 15.72 -2.28
C GLN A 405 27.79 15.79 -2.86
N ALA A 406 28.74 16.38 -2.13
CA ALA A 406 30.14 16.42 -2.54
C ALA A 406 30.79 15.02 -2.55
N ALA A 407 30.42 14.15 -1.61
CA ALA A 407 30.92 12.78 -1.51
C ALA A 407 30.21 11.80 -2.47
N GLY A 408 29.01 12.15 -2.97
CA GLY A 408 28.17 11.26 -3.78
C GLY A 408 27.57 10.08 -3.00
N THR A 409 27.66 10.10 -1.67
CA THR A 409 27.16 9.08 -0.74
C THR A 409 26.93 9.68 0.65
N ILE A 410 26.26 8.95 1.54
CA ILE A 410 26.06 9.31 2.95
C ILE A 410 26.33 8.14 3.88
N ASP A 411 26.61 8.45 5.14
CA ASP A 411 26.62 7.47 6.22
C ASP A 411 25.19 7.04 6.57
N GLY A 412 24.76 5.93 5.98
CA GLY A 412 23.43 5.33 6.18
C GLY A 412 22.63 5.21 4.90
N ALA A 413 21.52 4.48 4.95
CA ALA A 413 20.52 4.51 3.89
C ALA A 413 19.44 5.52 4.27
N VAL A 414 19.00 6.39 3.38
CA VAL A 414 17.80 7.24 3.55
C VAL A 414 17.12 7.35 2.21
N GLU A 415 15.84 7.70 2.18
CA GLU A 415 15.11 8.13 0.98
C GLU A 415 14.88 7.07 -0.11
N SER A 416 15.59 5.94 -0.05
CA SER A 416 15.50 4.78 -0.95
C SER A 416 15.05 3.54 -0.17
N ALA A 417 13.85 3.04 -0.44
CA ALA A 417 13.34 1.86 0.26
C ALA A 417 14.22 0.63 0.06
N ILE A 418 14.73 0.41 -1.16
CA ILE A 418 15.62 -0.71 -1.46
C ILE A 418 16.99 -0.51 -0.79
N GLY A 419 17.52 0.72 -0.80
CA GLY A 419 18.73 1.06 -0.07
C GLY A 419 18.58 0.77 1.42
N VAL A 420 17.46 1.18 2.01
CA VAL A 420 17.13 0.95 3.44
C VAL A 420 16.98 -0.54 3.74
N LEU A 421 16.27 -1.32 2.91
CA LEU A 421 16.17 -2.76 3.09
C LEU A 421 17.54 -3.44 3.02
N LEU A 422 18.39 -3.11 2.05
CA LEU A 422 19.74 -3.67 1.93
C LEU A 422 20.62 -3.28 3.12
N TYR A 423 20.51 -2.05 3.61
CA TYR A 423 21.28 -1.58 4.75
C TYR A 423 20.87 -2.27 6.08
N GLN A 424 19.56 -2.41 6.30
CA GLN A 424 18.98 -2.99 7.51
C GLN A 424 19.04 -4.52 7.51
N MET A 425 18.67 -5.16 6.41
CA MET A 425 18.49 -6.62 6.30
C MET A 425 19.60 -7.33 5.52
N GLY A 426 20.52 -6.59 4.90
CA GLY A 426 21.58 -7.21 4.11
C GLY A 426 21.04 -8.09 3.00
N ILE A 427 21.65 -9.27 2.83
CA ILE A 427 21.21 -10.28 1.86
C ILE A 427 19.78 -10.79 2.13
N ALA A 428 19.27 -10.67 3.36
CA ALA A 428 17.91 -11.08 3.66
C ALA A 428 16.85 -10.14 3.06
N ALA A 429 17.23 -8.93 2.63
CA ALA A 429 16.36 -8.01 1.88
C ALA A 429 15.82 -8.65 0.58
N PHE A 430 16.57 -9.56 -0.02
CA PHE A 430 16.13 -10.26 -1.22
C PHE A 430 14.93 -11.18 -0.97
N VAL A 431 14.67 -11.60 0.27
CA VAL A 431 13.53 -12.47 0.59
C VAL A 431 12.18 -11.76 0.35
N PRO A 432 11.86 -10.61 0.98
CA PRO A 432 10.63 -9.88 0.69
C PRO A 432 10.58 -9.39 -0.77
N LEU A 433 11.70 -8.92 -1.33
CA LEU A 433 11.74 -8.47 -2.73
C LEU A 433 11.42 -9.61 -3.72
N ALA A 434 11.98 -10.81 -3.51
CA ALA A 434 11.69 -11.97 -4.33
C ALA A 434 10.23 -12.43 -4.19
N PHE A 435 9.67 -12.34 -2.98
CA PHE A 435 8.25 -12.61 -2.76
C PHE A 435 7.36 -11.66 -3.57
N TYR A 436 7.60 -10.34 -3.48
CA TYR A 436 6.84 -9.35 -4.25
C TYR A 436 6.96 -9.59 -5.76
N PHE A 437 8.18 -9.81 -6.24
CA PHE A 437 8.46 -10.09 -7.64
C PHE A 437 7.73 -11.33 -8.16
N ALA A 438 7.77 -12.44 -7.41
CA ALA A 438 7.12 -13.67 -7.85
C ALA A 438 5.59 -13.59 -7.84
N MET A 439 5.00 -12.92 -6.84
CA MET A 439 3.55 -12.70 -6.82
C MET A 439 3.11 -11.78 -7.98
N ALA A 440 3.92 -10.76 -8.29
CA ALA A 440 3.72 -9.89 -9.46
C ALA A 440 3.78 -10.67 -10.79
N LEU A 441 4.80 -11.52 -10.98
CA LEU A 441 4.91 -12.37 -12.16
C LEU A 441 3.74 -13.35 -12.27
N LYS A 442 3.26 -13.87 -11.14
CA LYS A 442 2.10 -14.75 -11.12
C LYS A 442 0.84 -14.03 -11.58
N ALA A 443 0.58 -12.82 -11.09
CA ALA A 443 -0.53 -12.00 -11.58
C ALA A 443 -0.36 -11.61 -13.05
N TRP A 444 0.86 -11.32 -13.51
CA TRP A 444 1.14 -11.04 -14.92
C TRP A 444 0.87 -12.24 -15.82
N ARG A 445 1.20 -13.47 -15.39
CA ARG A 445 0.88 -14.68 -16.15
C ARG A 445 -0.63 -14.88 -16.31
N LEU A 446 -1.41 -14.54 -15.28
CA LEU A 446 -2.86 -14.54 -15.38
C LEU A 446 -3.34 -13.48 -16.39
N TYR A 447 -2.74 -12.29 -16.37
CA TYR A 447 -3.05 -11.26 -17.36
C TYR A 447 -2.73 -11.71 -18.78
N ALA A 448 -1.59 -12.35 -18.98
CA ALA A 448 -1.16 -12.85 -20.28
C ALA A 448 -2.13 -13.91 -20.85
N SER A 449 -2.78 -14.71 -20.00
CA SER A 449 -3.76 -15.71 -20.43
C SER A 449 -5.18 -15.17 -20.57
N SER A 450 -5.57 -14.19 -19.75
CA SER A 450 -6.97 -13.71 -19.68
C SER A 450 -7.24 -12.40 -20.41
N GLY A 451 -6.22 -11.55 -20.56
CA GLY A 451 -6.36 -10.18 -21.06
C GLY A 451 -7.04 -9.20 -20.09
N TYR A 452 -7.39 -9.61 -18.86
CA TYR A 452 -8.03 -8.71 -17.89
C TYR A 452 -7.08 -7.64 -17.36
N LEU A 453 -7.36 -6.38 -17.68
CA LEU A 453 -6.51 -5.23 -17.33
C LEU A 453 -6.22 -5.12 -15.82
N THR A 454 -7.16 -5.53 -14.96
CA THR A 454 -6.98 -5.56 -13.50
C THR A 454 -5.84 -6.47 -13.07
N GLN A 455 -5.64 -7.60 -13.76
CA GLN A 455 -4.54 -8.52 -13.51
C GLN A 455 -3.21 -7.94 -14.02
N GLY A 456 -3.25 -7.22 -15.15
CA GLY A 456 -2.10 -6.49 -15.68
C GLY A 456 -1.64 -5.37 -14.75
N LEU A 457 -2.59 -4.61 -14.17
CA LEU A 457 -2.33 -3.63 -13.11
C LEU A 457 -1.69 -4.31 -11.89
N ALA A 458 -2.29 -5.39 -11.40
CA ALA A 458 -1.79 -6.11 -10.24
C ALA A 458 -0.34 -6.62 -10.44
N GLY A 459 -0.07 -7.24 -11.60
CA GLY A 459 1.27 -7.77 -11.90
C GLY A 459 2.29 -6.66 -12.18
N PHE A 460 2.06 -5.85 -13.21
CA PHE A 460 3.05 -4.86 -13.66
C PHE A 460 3.16 -3.67 -12.71
N GLY A 461 2.06 -3.28 -12.06
CA GLY A 461 2.05 -2.21 -11.06
C GLY A 461 2.96 -2.52 -9.88
N VAL A 462 2.97 -3.75 -9.34
CA VAL A 462 3.91 -4.14 -8.28
C VAL A 462 5.35 -4.04 -8.76
N LEU A 463 5.67 -4.48 -9.98
CA LEU A 463 7.03 -4.40 -10.52
C LEU A 463 7.53 -2.95 -10.59
N VAL A 464 6.69 -2.04 -11.06
CA VAL A 464 7.02 -0.61 -11.16
C VAL A 464 7.13 0.05 -9.78
N VAL A 465 6.24 -0.27 -8.85
CA VAL A 465 6.33 0.24 -7.47
C VAL A 465 7.60 -0.26 -6.77
N VAL A 466 7.99 -1.52 -6.99
CA VAL A 466 9.27 -2.06 -6.50
C VAL A 466 10.46 -1.31 -7.10
N LEU A 467 10.45 -1.04 -8.41
CA LEU A 467 11.47 -0.22 -9.05
C LEU A 467 11.55 1.19 -8.44
N ASN A 468 10.41 1.84 -8.22
CA ASN A 468 10.36 3.16 -7.58
C ASN A 468 10.94 3.13 -6.16
N GLY A 469 10.92 1.98 -5.49
CA GLY A 469 11.61 1.76 -4.22
C GLY A 469 13.12 2.02 -4.26
N LEU A 470 13.76 2.05 -5.44
CA LEU A 470 15.15 2.51 -5.58
C LEU A 470 15.33 3.99 -5.26
N PHE A 471 14.30 4.80 -5.49
CA PHE A 471 14.37 6.27 -5.44
C PHE A 471 13.38 6.88 -4.45
N GLN A 472 12.60 6.06 -3.76
CA GLN A 472 11.58 6.57 -2.86
C GLN A 472 11.25 5.57 -1.76
N GLU A 473 11.49 5.95 -0.51
CA GLU A 473 11.25 5.11 0.66
C GLU A 473 9.76 4.75 0.81
N GLU A 474 8.88 5.71 0.57
CA GLU A 474 7.44 5.51 0.67
C GLU A 474 6.88 4.57 -0.40
N ALA A 475 7.59 4.30 -1.50
CA ALA A 475 7.10 3.40 -2.54
C ALA A 475 6.88 1.98 -1.97
N LEU A 476 7.75 1.51 -1.07
CA LEU A 476 7.58 0.22 -0.40
C LEU A 476 6.96 0.34 1.00
N PHE A 477 7.25 1.44 1.70
CA PHE A 477 6.90 1.57 3.13
C PHE A 477 5.61 2.34 3.39
N ALA A 478 5.07 3.08 2.41
CA ALA A 478 3.75 3.67 2.55
C ALA A 478 2.65 2.62 2.28
N PRO A 479 1.64 2.50 3.16
CA PRO A 479 0.59 1.49 3.01
C PRO A 479 -0.19 1.59 1.69
N LEU A 480 -0.36 2.80 1.16
CA LEU A 480 -1.15 3.03 -0.06
C LEU A 480 -0.38 2.77 -1.36
N ALA A 481 0.94 2.58 -1.30
CA ALA A 481 1.77 2.28 -2.47
C ALA A 481 1.80 0.76 -2.73
N LEU A 482 2.78 0.07 -2.15
CA LEU A 482 2.90 -1.39 -2.31
C LEU A 482 1.71 -2.15 -1.71
N GLY A 483 1.15 -1.68 -0.59
CA GLY A 483 0.08 -2.38 0.12
C GLY A 483 -1.22 -2.54 -0.69
N LEU A 484 -1.67 -1.48 -1.40
CA LEU A 484 -2.85 -1.58 -2.29
C LEU A 484 -2.59 -2.50 -3.49
N MET A 485 -1.41 -2.37 -4.10
CA MET A 485 -1.04 -3.22 -5.24
C MET A 485 -1.02 -4.70 -4.83
N LEU A 486 -0.40 -5.01 -3.68
CA LEU A 486 -0.36 -6.38 -3.17
C LEU A 486 -1.72 -6.88 -2.67
N SER A 487 -2.57 -6.02 -2.11
CA SER A 487 -3.96 -6.40 -1.82
C SER A 487 -4.70 -6.81 -3.11
N LEU A 488 -4.56 -6.04 -4.19
CA LEU A 488 -5.14 -6.37 -5.49
C LEU A 488 -4.57 -7.68 -6.06
N VAL A 489 -3.25 -7.90 -5.97
CA VAL A 489 -2.62 -9.18 -6.37
C VAL A 489 -3.20 -10.36 -5.58
N GLY A 490 -3.39 -10.19 -4.27
CA GLY A 490 -4.05 -11.19 -3.42
C GLY A 490 -5.48 -11.50 -3.89
N LEU A 491 -6.29 -10.48 -4.15
CA LEU A 491 -7.66 -10.65 -4.67
C LEU A 491 -7.68 -11.37 -6.02
N VAL A 492 -6.81 -10.97 -6.96
CA VAL A 492 -6.71 -11.55 -8.30
C VAL A 492 -6.33 -13.03 -8.23
N ILE A 493 -5.26 -13.36 -7.50
CA ILE A 493 -4.77 -14.73 -7.39
C ILE A 493 -5.79 -15.60 -6.63
N GLY A 494 -6.33 -15.11 -5.52
CA GLY A 494 -7.30 -15.84 -4.71
C GLY A 494 -8.57 -16.16 -5.50
N SER A 495 -9.12 -15.16 -6.20
CA SER A 495 -10.30 -15.37 -7.04
C SER A 495 -10.05 -16.37 -8.16
N HIS A 496 -8.86 -16.35 -8.78
CA HIS A 496 -8.51 -17.31 -9.83
C HIS A 496 -8.48 -18.74 -9.28
N VAL A 497 -7.82 -18.96 -8.15
CA VAL A 497 -7.76 -20.27 -7.49
C VAL A 497 -9.16 -20.78 -7.14
N ARG A 498 -10.02 -19.92 -6.56
CA ARG A 498 -11.39 -20.27 -6.21
C ARG A 498 -12.17 -20.75 -7.44
N VAL A 499 -12.12 -19.99 -8.53
CA VAL A 499 -12.83 -20.34 -9.78
C VAL A 499 -12.33 -21.67 -10.37
N GLN A 500 -11.02 -21.94 -10.30
CA GLN A 500 -10.48 -23.23 -10.74
C GLN A 500 -10.93 -24.40 -9.88
N THR A 501 -10.99 -24.23 -8.55
CA THR A 501 -11.48 -25.28 -7.65
C THR A 501 -12.93 -25.62 -7.93
N VAL A 502 -13.82 -24.62 -8.04
CA VAL A 502 -15.24 -24.83 -8.35
C VAL A 502 -15.41 -25.52 -9.71
N ALA A 503 -14.70 -25.07 -10.74
CA ALA A 503 -14.77 -25.69 -12.07
C ALA A 503 -14.32 -27.16 -12.10
N ASN A 504 -13.35 -27.53 -11.25
CA ASN A 504 -12.88 -28.91 -11.13
C ASN A 504 -13.86 -29.79 -10.34
N GLU A 505 -14.46 -29.26 -9.27
CA GLU A 505 -15.49 -29.95 -8.48
C GLU A 505 -16.76 -30.21 -9.31
N ASP A 506 -17.14 -29.30 -10.22
CA ASP A 506 -18.28 -29.50 -11.12
C ASP A 506 -17.99 -30.52 -12.24
N ALA A 507 -16.73 -30.69 -12.64
CA ALA A 507 -16.31 -31.65 -13.67
C ALA A 507 -16.25 -33.11 -13.17
N GLU A 508 -16.05 -33.33 -11.87
CA GLU A 508 -15.99 -34.66 -11.24
C GLU A 508 -17.33 -35.44 -11.26
N PRO A 509 -18.50 -34.85 -10.89
CA PRO A 509 -19.79 -35.51 -10.98
C PRO A 509 -20.25 -35.73 -12.44
N ALA A 510 -19.80 -34.90 -13.39
CA ALA A 510 -20.05 -35.12 -14.81
C ALA A 510 -19.29 -36.37 -15.35
N ARG A 511 -18.10 -36.67 -14.83
CA ARG A 511 -17.37 -37.91 -15.17
C ARG A 511 -17.99 -39.15 -14.56
N LEU A 512 -18.52 -39.06 -13.33
CA LEU A 512 -19.17 -40.19 -12.66
C LEU A 512 -20.55 -40.55 -13.25
N THR A 513 -21.22 -39.61 -13.92
CA THR A 513 -22.49 -39.84 -14.62
C THR A 513 -22.32 -40.32 -16.06
N GLY A 514 -21.10 -40.23 -16.63
CA GLY A 514 -20.75 -40.73 -17.96
C GLY A 514 -20.30 -42.20 -18.02
N TYR A 515 -20.38 -42.95 -16.92
CA TYR A 515 -20.04 -44.37 -16.91
C TYR A 515 -21.15 -45.17 -17.62
N GLN A 516 -21.01 -45.36 -18.93
CA GLN A 516 -21.79 -46.37 -19.64
C GLN A 516 -21.25 -47.76 -19.26
N PRO A 517 -22.08 -48.67 -18.72
CA PRO A 517 -21.63 -50.05 -18.51
C PRO A 517 -21.37 -50.66 -19.88
N VAL A 518 -20.15 -51.15 -20.07
CA VAL A 518 -19.78 -51.98 -21.21
C VAL A 518 -20.61 -53.26 -21.11
N THR A 519 -21.60 -53.41 -21.99
CA THR A 519 -22.28 -54.68 -22.26
C THR A 519 -21.54 -55.45 -23.33
#